data_AF-A0A7C4CAM4-F1
#
_entry.id   AF-A0A7C4CAM4-F1
#
_cell.length_a   1.000
_cell.length_b   1.000
_cell.length_c   1.000
_cell.angle_alpha   90.00
_cell.angle_beta   90.00
_cell.angle_gamma   90.00
#
_symmetry.space_group_name_H-M   'P 1'
#
loop_
_entity.id
_entity.type
_entity.pdbx_description
1 polymer ?
#
loop_
_entity_poly.entity_id
_entity_poly.type
_entity_poly.pdbx_seq_one_letter_code
_entity_poly.pdbx_strand_id
1 'polypeptide(L)'
;MEQRSPEALKQFVDIDEAKVIDARAMGGEVILIPWLGNGMPIQALAAVADNLAWFMERVTGRGYQKAEEVYDIGFTVREPGHQAYGLKVHLDGSNVVISRVSILEDETVFRRYVKYLQSGIFA
;
A
#
# COMPACT_ATOMS: atom_id res chain seq x y z
N MET A 1 18.21 7.69 -8.85
CA MET A 1 17.08 7.87 -7.91
C MET A 1 15.83 7.45 -8.65
N GLU A 2 15.37 6.23 -8.42
CA GLU A 2 14.18 5.69 -9.08
C GLU A 2 12.96 6.53 -8.71
N GLN A 3 12.12 6.83 -9.70
CA GLN A 3 10.91 7.62 -9.57
C GLN A 3 9.89 6.84 -8.72
N ARG A 4 9.91 7.03 -7.40
CA ARG A 4 8.91 6.50 -6.46
C ARG A 4 7.68 7.40 -6.41
N SER A 5 7.25 7.92 -7.55
CA SER A 5 6.08 8.80 -7.65
C SER A 5 4.82 7.97 -7.92
N PRO A 6 3.61 8.43 -7.54
CA PRO A 6 2.38 7.70 -7.80
C PRO A 6 2.16 7.44 -9.29
N GLU A 7 2.63 8.32 -10.17
CA GLU A 7 2.51 8.18 -11.63
C GLU A 7 3.17 6.89 -12.15
N ALA A 8 4.24 6.43 -11.52
CA ALA A 8 4.89 5.17 -11.88
C ALA A 8 3.97 3.95 -11.66
N LEU A 9 2.95 4.07 -10.81
CA LEU A 9 1.97 3.02 -10.55
C LEU A 9 0.87 2.94 -11.61
N LYS A 10 0.64 3.99 -12.41
CA LYS A 10 -0.46 4.05 -13.40
C LYS A 10 -0.36 3.00 -14.50
N GLN A 11 0.82 2.40 -14.69
CA GLN A 11 0.99 1.27 -15.61
C GLN A 11 0.40 -0.05 -15.06
N PHE A 12 0.23 -0.15 -13.74
CA PHE A 12 -0.21 -1.35 -13.03
C PHE A 12 -1.62 -1.22 -12.44
N VAL A 13 -1.95 -0.06 -11.87
CA VAL A 13 -3.17 0.16 -11.08
C VAL A 13 -3.82 1.51 -11.41
N ASP A 14 -5.13 1.61 -11.21
CA ASP A 14 -5.86 2.88 -11.30
C ASP A 14 -5.79 3.61 -9.95
N ILE A 15 -4.83 4.52 -9.82
CA ILE A 15 -4.66 5.31 -8.59
C ILE A 15 -5.71 6.41 -8.42
N ASP A 16 -6.38 6.81 -9.50
CA ASP A 16 -7.39 7.87 -9.45
C ASP A 16 -8.68 7.31 -8.81
N GLU A 17 -8.97 6.02 -9.01
CA GLU A 17 -10.06 5.28 -8.34
C GLU A 17 -9.70 4.69 -6.96
N ALA A 18 -8.50 4.96 -6.44
CA ALA A 18 -8.10 4.49 -5.11
C ALA A 18 -9.03 5.03 -4.01
N LYS A 19 -9.46 4.17 -3.08
CA LYS A 19 -10.40 4.56 -2.02
C LYS A 19 -10.18 3.80 -0.72
N VAL A 20 -10.53 4.44 0.39
CA VAL A 20 -10.61 3.81 1.71
C VAL A 20 -12.04 3.28 1.90
N ILE A 21 -12.17 2.02 2.30
CA ILE A 21 -13.46 1.43 2.68
C ILE A 21 -13.35 0.77 4.05
N ASP A 22 -14.47 0.66 4.77
CA ASP A 22 -14.59 -0.20 5.95
C ASP A 22 -14.92 -1.62 5.50
N ALA A 23 -13.93 -2.53 5.60
CA ALA A 23 -14.06 -3.94 5.28
C ALA A 23 -13.90 -4.77 6.56
N ARG A 24 -15.00 -4.92 7.30
CA ARG A 24 -15.03 -5.70 8.56
C ARG A 24 -14.49 -7.12 8.42
N ALA A 25 -14.71 -7.77 7.27
CA ALA A 25 -14.17 -9.09 6.98
C ALA A 25 -12.63 -9.13 6.88
N MET A 26 -12.00 -7.99 6.61
CA MET A 26 -10.54 -7.80 6.51
C MET A 26 -9.94 -7.13 7.75
N GLY A 27 -10.70 -7.03 8.84
CA GLY A 27 -10.22 -6.48 10.11
C GLY A 27 -10.33 -4.96 10.24
N GLY A 28 -11.07 -4.27 9.36
CA GLY A 28 -11.40 -2.84 9.50
C GLY A 28 -11.25 -2.05 8.21
N GLU A 29 -10.79 -0.80 8.32
CA GLU A 29 -10.50 0.03 7.15
C GLU A 29 -9.41 -0.63 6.29
N VAL A 30 -9.58 -0.56 4.96
CA VAL A 30 -8.61 -0.98 3.94
C VAL A 30 -8.57 0.02 2.80
N ILE A 31 -7.49 0.02 2.03
CA ILE A 31 -7.40 0.75 0.77
C ILE A 31 -7.63 -0.25 -0.36
N LEU A 32 -8.54 0.10 -1.28
CA LEU A 32 -8.71 -0.59 -2.55
C LEU A 32 -8.16 0.27 -3.68
N ILE A 33 -7.36 -0.34 -4.53
CA ILE A 33 -6.85 0.27 -5.76
C ILE A 33 -7.14 -0.71 -6.91
N PRO A 34 -7.96 -0.33 -7.91
CA PRO A 34 -8.27 -1.22 -9.02
C PRO A 34 -7.00 -1.64 -9.76
N TRP A 35 -6.86 -2.94 -10.00
CA TRP A 35 -5.76 -3.48 -10.77
C TRP A 35 -6.12 -3.49 -12.26
N LEU A 36 -5.24 -2.95 -13.11
CA LEU A 36 -5.49 -2.84 -14.54
C LEU A 36 -5.34 -4.18 -15.29
N GLY A 37 -4.88 -5.23 -14.62
CA GLY A 37 -4.63 -6.54 -15.26
C GLY A 37 -3.38 -6.57 -16.16
N ASN A 38 -2.61 -5.48 -16.20
CA ASN A 38 -1.40 -5.40 -17.00
C ASN A 38 -0.21 -6.02 -16.25
N GLY A 39 0.39 -7.06 -16.82
CA GLY A 39 1.57 -7.73 -16.27
C GLY A 39 1.27 -8.80 -15.20
N MET A 40 2.31 -9.27 -14.52
CA MET A 40 2.15 -10.24 -13.44
C MET A 40 1.69 -9.53 -12.16
N PRO A 41 0.69 -10.07 -11.41
CA PRO A 41 0.20 -9.46 -10.18
C PRO A 41 1.31 -9.09 -9.20
N ILE A 42 2.32 -9.95 -9.05
CA ILE A 42 3.44 -9.73 -8.14
C ILE A 42 4.22 -8.44 -8.43
N GLN A 43 4.32 -8.02 -9.70
CA GLN A 43 5.00 -6.78 -10.08
C GLN A 43 4.19 -5.55 -9.65
N ALA A 44 2.87 -5.59 -9.85
CA ALA A 44 1.96 -4.54 -9.41
C ALA A 44 1.99 -4.41 -7.88
N LEU A 45 1.89 -5.54 -7.16
CA LEU A 45 1.96 -5.58 -5.70
C LEU A 45 3.31 -5.07 -5.18
N ALA A 46 4.41 -5.45 -5.82
CA ALA A 46 5.76 -5.00 -5.47
C ALA A 46 5.91 -3.48 -5.63
N ALA A 47 5.41 -2.92 -6.73
CA ALA A 47 5.47 -1.49 -7.01
C ALA A 47 4.62 -0.68 -6.01
N VAL A 48 3.40 -1.15 -5.71
CA VAL A 48 2.54 -0.53 -4.70
C VAL A 48 3.18 -0.60 -3.32
N ALA A 49 3.81 -1.72 -2.96
CA ALA A 49 4.49 -1.86 -1.68
C ALA A 49 5.73 -0.94 -1.56
N ASP A 50 6.51 -0.77 -2.63
CA ASP A 50 7.63 0.18 -2.64
C ASP A 50 7.17 1.62 -2.47
N ASN A 51 6.10 2.01 -3.18
CA ASN A 51 5.52 3.35 -3.07
C ASN A 51 4.93 3.59 -1.68
N LEU A 52 4.27 2.59 -1.10
CA LEU A 52 3.74 2.66 0.26
C LEU A 52 4.85 2.78 1.30
N ALA A 53 5.93 2.00 1.17
CA ALA A 53 7.10 2.10 2.07
C ALA A 53 7.72 3.50 2.00
N TRP A 54 7.88 4.05 0.80
CA TRP A 54 8.35 5.41 0.59
C TRP A 54 7.43 6.45 1.22
N PHE A 55 6.12 6.34 1.01
CA PHE A 55 5.15 7.24 1.64
C PHE A 55 5.25 7.19 3.17
N MET A 56 5.28 5.99 3.74
CA MET A 56 5.39 5.80 5.19
C MET A 56 6.69 6.40 5.73
N GLU A 57 7.81 6.24 5.04
CA GLU A 57 9.08 6.87 5.38
C GLU A 57 8.98 8.40 5.36
N ARG A 58 8.32 8.97 4.35
CA ARG A 58 8.15 10.42 4.23
C ARG A 58 7.24 11.02 5.30
N VAL A 59 6.19 10.32 5.73
CA VAL A 59 5.25 10.85 6.74
C VAL A 59 5.66 10.56 8.17
N THR A 60 6.41 9.48 8.42
CA THR A 60 6.82 9.09 9.78
C THR A 60 8.28 9.40 10.10
N GLY A 61 9.12 9.61 9.08
CA GLY A 61 10.58 9.72 9.22
C GLY A 61 11.28 8.40 9.55
N ARG A 62 10.58 7.27 9.52
CA ARG A 62 11.11 5.94 9.85
C ARG A 62 11.37 5.13 8.59
N GLY A 63 12.43 4.32 8.56
CA GLY A 63 12.87 3.62 7.35
C GLY A 63 12.02 2.40 6.98
N TYR A 64 10.73 2.59 6.66
CA TYR A 64 9.83 1.51 6.26
C TYR A 64 10.34 0.75 5.03
N GLN A 65 10.20 -0.58 5.06
CA GLN A 65 10.65 -1.48 4.00
C GLN A 65 9.58 -2.51 3.68
N LYS A 66 9.49 -2.91 2.40
CA LYS A 66 8.68 -4.05 2.00
C LYS A 66 9.44 -5.36 2.23
N ALA A 67 8.70 -6.40 2.58
CA ALA A 67 9.15 -7.79 2.61
C ALA A 67 8.10 -8.64 1.89
N GLU A 68 8.54 -9.62 1.10
CA GLU A 68 7.62 -10.56 0.45
C GLU A 68 7.01 -11.48 1.50
N GLU A 69 5.71 -11.75 1.36
CA GLU A 69 5.01 -12.69 2.25
C GLU A 69 5.41 -14.14 1.90
N VAL A 70 5.73 -14.93 2.92
CA VAL A 70 6.22 -16.32 2.72
C VAL A 70 5.10 -17.30 2.39
N TYR A 71 3.90 -17.04 2.93
CA TYR A 71 2.77 -17.97 2.87
C TYR A 71 1.62 -17.49 1.96
N ASP A 72 1.66 -16.23 1.52
CA ASP A 72 0.63 -15.61 0.69
C ASP A 72 1.27 -14.81 -0.45
N ILE A 73 0.54 -14.63 -1.56
CA ILE A 73 0.97 -13.71 -2.63
C ILE A 73 0.75 -12.28 -2.15
N GLY A 74 1.83 -11.60 -1.80
CA GLY A 74 1.77 -10.22 -1.37
C GLY A 74 3.08 -9.73 -0.76
N PHE A 75 3.01 -8.51 -0.27
CA PHE A 75 4.11 -7.87 0.44
C PHE A 75 3.60 -7.28 1.74
N THR A 76 4.47 -7.21 2.72
CA THR A 76 4.24 -6.45 3.92
C THR A 76 5.23 -5.29 4.00
N VAL A 77 4.72 -4.09 4.30
CA VAL A 77 5.50 -2.89 4.54
C VAL A 77 5.56 -2.60 6.04
N ARG A 78 6.75 -2.64 6.64
CA ARG A 78 6.98 -2.44 8.10
C ARG A 78 8.22 -1.60 8.37
N GLU A 79 8.28 -1.01 9.56
CA GLU A 79 9.52 -0.47 10.11
C GLU A 79 10.48 -1.61 10.50
N PRO A 80 11.80 -1.50 10.21
CA PRO A 80 12.80 -2.46 10.65
C PRO A 80 12.72 -2.72 12.17
N GLY A 81 12.82 -3.99 12.56
CA GLY A 81 12.73 -4.40 13.96
C GLY A 81 11.30 -4.47 14.55
N HIS A 82 10.28 -4.02 13.82
CA HIS A 82 8.89 -4.02 14.28
C HIS A 82 8.06 -5.09 13.55
N GLN A 83 8.10 -6.32 14.05
CA GLN A 83 7.35 -7.42 13.44
C GLN A 83 5.85 -7.36 13.71
N ALA A 84 5.42 -6.71 14.80
CA ALA A 84 4.02 -6.64 15.18
C ALA A 84 3.22 -5.57 14.41
N TYR A 85 3.86 -4.67 13.66
CA TYR A 85 3.20 -3.50 13.08
C TYR A 85 3.49 -3.38 11.58
N GLY A 86 2.48 -2.99 10.80
CA GLY A 86 2.68 -2.63 9.40
C GLY A 86 1.46 -2.84 8.54
N LEU A 87 1.70 -2.85 7.23
CA LEU A 87 0.68 -2.84 6.19
C LEU A 87 0.89 -4.02 5.25
N LYS A 88 -0.17 -4.77 4.97
CA LYS A 88 -0.15 -5.87 4.00
C LYS A 88 -0.71 -5.38 2.68
N VAL A 89 0.03 -5.60 1.61
CA VAL A 89 -0.34 -5.34 0.21
C VAL A 89 -0.56 -6.69 -0.46
N HIS A 90 -1.79 -6.96 -0.89
CA HIS A 90 -2.16 -8.22 -1.53
C HIS A 90 -3.18 -7.99 -2.64
N LEU A 91 -3.46 -9.01 -3.43
CA LEU A 91 -4.52 -8.97 -4.44
C LEU A 91 -5.79 -9.63 -3.89
N ASP A 92 -6.92 -8.97 -4.00
CA ASP A 92 -8.24 -9.55 -3.78
C ASP A 92 -9.15 -9.26 -4.99
N GLY A 93 -9.51 -10.32 -5.72
CA GLY A 93 -10.21 -10.20 -7.00
C GLY A 93 -9.44 -9.30 -7.99
N SER A 94 -10.07 -8.20 -8.39
CA SER A 94 -9.52 -7.20 -9.32
C SER A 94 -8.94 -5.97 -8.63
N ASN A 95 -8.65 -6.04 -7.32
CA ASN A 95 -8.12 -4.92 -6.55
C ASN A 95 -6.81 -5.29 -5.88
N VAL A 96 -5.86 -4.35 -5.90
CA VAL A 96 -4.79 -4.32 -4.91
C VAL A 96 -5.37 -3.78 -3.61
N VAL A 97 -5.19 -4.54 -2.55
CA VAL A 97 -5.71 -4.26 -1.21
C VAL A 97 -4.56 -3.95 -0.27
N ILE A 98 -4.68 -2.84 0.45
CA ILE A 98 -3.78 -2.48 1.54
C ILE A 98 -4.56 -2.58 2.85
N SER A 99 -4.17 -3.51 3.72
CA SER A 99 -4.78 -3.73 5.03
C SER A 99 -3.75 -3.59 6.15
N ARG A 100 -4.23 -3.39 7.38
CA ARG A 100 -3.37 -3.32 8.56
C ARG A 100 -3.00 -4.73 9.02
N VAL A 101 -1.74 -4.96 9.37
CA VAL A 101 -1.29 -6.21 10.01
C VAL A 101 -1.60 -6.20 11.51
N SER A 102 -1.64 -5.02 12.12
CA SER A 102 -1.98 -4.79 13.53
C SER A 102 -2.35 -3.31 13.73
N ILE A 103 -2.67 -2.91 14.97
CA ILE A 103 -3.04 -1.55 15.36
C ILE A 103 -1.90 -0.59 15.02
N LEU A 104 -2.07 0.21 13.97
CA LEU A 104 -1.27 1.41 13.73
C LEU A 104 -1.82 2.54 14.60
N GLU A 105 -0.94 3.32 15.22
CA GLU A 105 -1.28 4.44 16.10
C GLU A 105 -1.90 5.65 15.35
N ASP A 106 -1.87 5.67 14.01
CA ASP A 106 -2.48 6.73 13.17
C ASP A 106 -3.57 6.14 12.24
N GLU A 107 -4.83 6.34 12.62
CA GLU A 107 -6.00 5.91 11.84
C GLU A 107 -6.15 6.66 10.51
N THR A 108 -5.51 7.83 10.36
CA THR A 108 -5.66 8.68 9.17
C THR A 108 -4.75 8.29 8.01
N VAL A 109 -3.77 7.40 8.25
CA VAL A 109 -2.72 7.05 7.29
C VAL A 109 -3.28 6.57 5.95
N PHE A 110 -4.40 5.85 5.95
CA PHE A 110 -5.02 5.36 4.71
C PHE A 110 -5.61 6.48 3.86
N ARG A 111 -6.28 7.44 4.49
CA ARG A 111 -6.84 8.60 3.78
C ARG A 111 -5.72 9.48 3.22
N ARG A 112 -4.65 9.65 3.98
CA ARG A 112 -3.47 10.41 3.56
C ARG A 112 -2.76 9.73 2.39
N TYR A 113 -2.61 8.41 2.42
CA TYR A 113 -2.02 7.66 1.31
C TYR A 113 -2.88 7.73 0.05
N VAL A 114 -4.20 7.54 0.15
CA VAL A 114 -5.11 7.69 -1.01
C VAL A 114 -5.02 9.10 -1.61
N LYS A 115 -5.02 10.14 -0.77
CA LYS A 115 -4.84 11.52 -1.23
C LYS A 115 -3.48 11.72 -1.91
N TYR A 116 -2.42 11.13 -1.37
CA TYR A 116 -1.11 11.15 -2.00
C TYR A 116 -1.11 10.45 -3.36
N LEU A 117 -1.74 9.28 -3.48
CA LEU A 117 -1.87 8.57 -4.75
C LEU A 117 -2.58 9.41 -5.83
N GLN A 118 -3.66 10.09 -5.46
CA GLN A 118 -4.48 10.88 -6.39
C GLN A 118 -3.88 12.24 -6.74
N SER A 119 -3.14 12.87 -5.81
CA SER A 119 -2.66 14.25 -5.98
C SER A 119 -1.15 14.39 -6.15
N GLY A 120 -0.38 13.36 -5.84
CA GLY A 120 1.09 13.42 -5.75
C GLY A 120 1.62 14.17 -4.51
N ILE A 121 0.75 14.68 -3.64
CA ILE A 121 1.13 15.55 -2.52
C ILE A 121 1.10 14.76 -1.20
N PHE A 122 2.17 14.89 -0.41
CA PHE A 122 2.21 14.41 0.98
C PHE A 122 1.36 15.33 1.85
N ALA A 123 0.16 14.89 2.22
CA ALA A 123 -0.77 15.61 3.08
C ALA A 123 -0.88 14.98 4.47
#